data_AF-A0A413F8E6-F1
#
_entry.id   AF-A0A413F8E6-F1
#
_cell.length_a   1.000
_cell.length_b   1.000
_cell.length_c   1.000
_cell.angle_alpha   90.00
_cell.angle_beta   90.00
_cell.angle_gamma   90.00
#
_symmetry.space_group_name_H-M   'P 1'
#
loop_
_entity.id
_entity.type
_entity.pdbx_description
1 polymer ?
#
loop_
_entity_poly.entity_id
_entity_poly.type
_entity_poly.pdbx_seq_one_letter_code
_entity_poly.pdbx_strand_id
1 'polypeptide(L)'
;MRGFRAKYGAGILTGLMAAAVVCLAIGGYQAYSQTLQAQQELEQLKQTVRQKEDELDHLSDERQLLAEQMDELEAETGGLRIRRDFYQDALSGYEAAAKEVEERSEEGMRIMSELAVQQEVARLQECAFSMDYEEKDGKLTLENGLIILNEGVDERYPELCALYLNYVPKKILDRMAEEGWIIHMYSGVTGTGSYQGEDEEYAGTTYYDERKIDIAIEEDLDELPIRSTLLHEIGHVVDSYEDYASYEKPFTSCYQKEKSLFLDIKWNEYHAEYAARNATEYYAETLMVYWLAPDYFRYQCSETFEYFEKMSSRWE
;
A
#
# COMPACT_ATOMS: atom_id res chain seq x y z
N MET A 1 133.21 -1.02 60.01
CA MET A 1 132.24 -1.99 59.45
C MET A 1 130.98 -1.23 59.02
N ARG A 2 130.76 -1.00 57.71
CA ARG A 2 129.52 -0.45 57.16
C ARG A 2 129.24 -1.14 55.83
N GLY A 3 128.07 -1.75 55.71
CA GLY A 3 127.56 -2.26 54.44
C GLY A 3 126.61 -3.43 54.64
N PHE A 4 125.32 -3.16 54.83
CA PHE A 4 124.22 -4.08 54.53
C PHE A 4 122.89 -3.34 54.82
N ARG A 5 122.31 -2.66 53.83
CA ARG A 5 120.89 -2.20 53.78
C ARG A 5 120.67 -1.37 52.50
N ALA A 6 120.59 -2.01 51.34
CA ALA A 6 120.18 -1.32 50.11
C ALA A 6 119.45 -2.20 49.07
N LYS A 7 119.35 -3.53 49.26
CA LYS A 7 118.82 -4.43 48.21
C LYS A 7 117.34 -4.84 48.36
N TYR A 8 116.65 -4.48 49.44
CA TYR A 8 115.25 -4.89 49.66
C TYR A 8 114.19 -3.83 49.28
N GLY A 9 114.58 -2.58 48.98
CA GLY A 9 113.64 -1.50 48.64
C GLY A 9 113.18 -1.48 47.18
N ALA A 10 114.01 -1.96 46.26
CA ALA A 10 113.74 -1.85 44.82
C ALA A 10 112.68 -2.85 44.31
N GLY A 11 112.69 -4.09 44.81
CA GLY A 11 111.75 -5.14 44.35
C GLY A 11 110.30 -4.91 44.77
N ILE A 12 110.09 -4.34 45.96
CA ILE A 12 108.76 -4.03 46.50
C ILE A 12 108.12 -2.87 45.72
N LEU A 13 108.92 -1.87 45.35
CA LEU A 13 108.44 -0.69 44.62
C LEU A 13 108.00 -1.04 43.19
N THR A 14 108.73 -1.92 42.50
CA THR A 14 108.36 -2.40 41.16
C THR A 14 107.14 -3.31 41.16
N GLY A 15 106.96 -4.16 42.18
CA GLY A 15 105.77 -5.01 42.32
C GLY A 15 104.50 -4.21 42.60
N LEU A 16 104.60 -3.17 43.44
CA LEU A 16 103.48 -2.28 43.75
C LEU A 16 103.06 -1.41 42.55
N MET A 17 104.01 -0.93 41.73
CA MET A 17 103.67 -0.19 40.51
C MET A 17 102.99 -1.08 39.45
N ALA A 18 103.48 -2.30 39.25
CA ALA A 18 102.85 -3.24 38.31
C ALA A 18 101.42 -3.60 38.74
N ALA A 19 101.19 -3.83 40.04
CA ALA A 19 99.86 -4.08 40.58
C ALA A 19 98.94 -2.86 40.44
N ALA A 20 99.45 -1.64 40.66
CA ALA A 20 98.67 -0.41 40.50
C ALA A 20 98.25 -0.18 39.04
N VAL A 21 99.14 -0.45 38.07
CA VAL A 21 98.82 -0.33 36.63
C VAL A 21 97.80 -1.37 36.19
N VAL A 22 97.91 -2.62 36.69
CA VAL A 22 96.93 -3.68 36.40
C VAL A 22 95.57 -3.37 37.04
N CYS A 23 95.53 -2.86 38.27
CA CYS A 23 94.28 -2.44 38.92
C CYS A 23 93.63 -1.26 38.21
N LEU A 24 94.41 -0.28 37.73
CA LEU A 24 93.89 0.84 36.93
C LEU A 24 93.40 0.40 35.55
N ALA A 25 94.07 -0.57 34.90
CA ALA A 25 93.64 -1.12 33.63
C ALA A 25 92.35 -1.96 33.76
N ILE A 26 92.23 -2.77 34.83
CA ILE A 26 91.02 -3.55 35.12
C ILE A 26 89.86 -2.64 35.51
N GLY A 27 90.09 -1.62 36.35
CA GLY A 27 89.07 -0.64 36.72
C GLY A 27 88.61 0.21 35.54
N GLY A 28 89.53 0.61 34.65
CA GLY A 28 89.20 1.30 33.40
C GLY A 28 88.43 0.44 32.41
N TYR A 29 88.78 -0.85 32.28
CA TYR A 29 88.05 -1.79 31.43
C TYR A 29 86.64 -2.11 31.98
N GLN A 30 86.50 -2.25 33.30
CA GLN A 30 85.18 -2.42 33.94
C GLN A 30 84.29 -1.18 33.73
N ALA A 31 84.82 0.04 33.92
CA ALA A 31 84.09 1.28 33.68
C ALA A 31 83.70 1.46 32.20
N TYR A 32 84.59 1.07 31.27
CA TYR A 32 84.30 1.06 29.83
C TYR A 32 83.22 0.02 29.47
N SER A 33 83.28 -1.18 30.05
CA SER A 33 82.28 -2.22 29.81
C SER A 33 80.89 -1.84 30.33
N GLN A 34 80.82 -1.19 31.50
CA GLN A 34 79.56 -0.69 32.08
C GLN A 34 78.96 0.47 31.28
N THR A 35 79.79 1.37 30.76
CA THR A 35 79.32 2.47 29.90
C THR A 35 78.84 1.98 28.54
N LEU A 36 79.50 0.98 27.95
CA LEU A 36 79.06 0.34 26.71
C LEU A 36 77.73 -0.40 26.89
N GLN A 37 77.57 -1.11 28.01
CA GLN A 37 76.32 -1.80 28.34
C GLN A 37 75.17 -0.81 28.56
N ALA A 38 75.41 0.30 29.28
CA ALA A 38 74.43 1.37 29.45
C ALA A 38 74.03 2.04 28.13
N GLN A 39 74.95 2.17 27.17
CA GLN A 39 74.64 2.68 25.83
C GLN A 39 73.76 1.72 25.03
N GLN A 40 74.01 0.40 25.13
CA GLN A 40 73.18 -0.61 24.49
C GLN A 40 71.76 -0.64 25.07
N GLU A 41 71.63 -0.58 26.40
CA GLU A 41 70.35 -0.51 27.10
C GLU A 41 69.57 0.76 26.71
N LEU A 42 70.24 1.92 26.64
CA LEU A 42 69.61 3.17 26.21
C LEU A 42 69.09 3.10 24.77
N GLU A 43 69.82 2.46 23.86
CA GLU A 43 69.40 2.33 22.46
C GLU A 43 68.21 1.37 22.31
N GLN A 44 68.20 0.26 23.07
CA GLN A 44 67.03 -0.62 23.16
C GLN A 44 65.81 0.09 23.75
N LEU A 45 66.03 0.94 24.76
CA LEU A 45 64.94 1.71 25.37
C LEU A 45 64.35 2.72 24.38
N LYS A 46 65.18 3.43 23.61
CA LYS A 46 64.71 4.33 22.54
C LYS A 46 63.92 3.59 21.47
N GLN A 47 64.37 2.39 21.08
CA GLN A 47 63.66 1.58 20.10
C GLN A 47 62.31 1.10 20.63
N THR A 48 62.25 0.73 21.91
CA THR A 48 61.01 0.37 22.60
C THR A 48 60.07 1.58 22.72
N VAL A 49 60.60 2.75 23.06
CA VAL A 49 59.80 4.00 23.13
C VAL A 49 59.21 4.33 21.77
N ARG A 50 59.99 4.25 20.68
CA ARG A 50 59.48 4.45 19.32
C ARG A 50 58.39 3.45 18.95
N GLN A 51 58.59 2.17 19.25
CA GLN A 51 57.55 1.16 19.02
C GLN A 51 56.28 1.45 19.82
N LYS A 52 56.41 1.94 21.06
CA LYS A 52 55.27 2.31 21.89
C LYS A 52 54.59 3.60 21.41
N GLU A 53 55.34 4.55 20.86
CA GLU A 53 54.80 5.74 20.21
C GLU A 53 54.00 5.33 18.95
N ASP A 54 54.56 4.48 18.10
CA ASP A 54 53.88 3.95 16.90
C ASP A 54 52.61 3.15 17.26
N GLU A 55 52.66 2.31 18.30
CA GLU A 55 51.48 1.59 18.82
C GLU A 55 50.41 2.55 19.36
N LEU A 56 50.82 3.64 20.01
CA LEU A 56 49.91 4.62 20.60
C LEU A 56 49.23 5.47 19.53
N ASP A 57 49.94 5.82 18.48
CA ASP A 57 49.40 6.49 17.30
C ASP A 57 48.36 5.58 16.60
N HIS A 58 48.68 4.30 16.39
CA HIS A 58 47.74 3.34 15.81
C HIS A 58 46.47 3.16 16.66
N LEU A 59 46.60 3.05 17.98
CA LEU A 59 45.45 2.93 18.89
C LEU A 59 44.62 4.24 18.93
N SER A 60 45.27 5.39 18.74
CA SER A 60 44.57 6.67 18.62
C SER A 60 43.71 6.70 17.36
N ASP A 61 44.25 6.26 16.23
CA ASP A 61 43.53 6.17 14.95
C ASP A 61 42.36 5.18 15.04
N GLU A 62 42.56 4.00 15.63
CA GLU A 62 41.48 3.02 15.85
C GLU A 62 40.37 3.58 16.75
N ARG A 63 40.74 4.31 17.80
CA ARG A 63 39.77 4.93 18.70
C ARG A 63 38.95 6.01 18.00
N GLN A 64 39.56 6.78 17.10
CA GLN A 64 38.84 7.77 16.32
C GLN A 64 37.87 7.10 15.35
N LEU A 65 38.30 6.05 14.64
CA LEU A 65 37.44 5.28 13.74
C LEU A 65 36.24 4.66 14.47
N LEU A 66 36.46 4.09 15.67
CA LEU A 66 35.38 3.54 16.49
C LEU A 66 34.40 4.63 16.95
N ALA A 67 34.87 5.84 17.25
CA ALA A 67 33.99 6.96 17.61
C ALA A 67 33.11 7.38 16.42
N GLU A 68 33.68 7.49 15.22
CA GLU A 68 32.93 7.80 14.00
C GLU A 68 31.88 6.73 13.68
N GLN A 69 32.22 5.44 13.84
CA GLN A 69 31.27 4.33 13.69
C GLN A 69 30.16 4.35 14.74
N MET A 70 30.46 4.74 15.98
CA MET A 70 29.45 4.88 17.03
C MET A 70 28.47 6.03 16.72
N ASP A 71 28.98 7.16 16.23
CA ASP A 71 28.15 8.31 15.83
C ASP A 71 27.21 7.95 14.66
N GLU A 72 27.71 7.21 13.65
CA GLU A 72 26.89 6.70 12.55
C GLU A 72 25.79 5.74 13.02
N LEU A 73 26.13 4.82 13.94
CA LEU A 73 25.17 3.87 14.50
C LEU A 73 24.11 4.57 15.37
N GLU A 74 24.49 5.61 16.11
CA GLU A 74 23.56 6.43 16.91
C GLU A 74 22.60 7.21 15.99
N ALA A 75 23.08 7.75 14.88
CA ALA A 75 22.24 8.40 13.87
C ALA A 75 21.26 7.40 13.21
N GLU A 76 21.72 6.20 12.86
CA GLU A 76 20.88 5.15 12.26
C GLU A 76 19.82 4.65 13.25
N THR A 77 20.19 4.40 14.51
CA THR A 77 19.24 4.00 15.56
C THR A 77 18.25 5.12 15.89
N GLY A 78 18.68 6.39 15.86
CA GLY A 78 17.78 7.54 15.95
C GLY A 78 16.76 7.58 14.81
N GLY A 79 17.19 7.37 13.56
CA GLY A 79 16.30 7.29 12.40
C GLY A 79 15.33 6.11 12.45
N LEU A 80 15.81 4.93 12.90
CA LEU A 80 14.97 3.76 13.15
C LEU A 80 13.91 4.02 14.21
N ARG A 81 14.26 4.74 15.28
CA ARG A 81 13.33 5.09 16.36
C ARG A 81 12.22 6.01 15.88
N ILE A 82 12.56 7.07 15.13
CA ILE A 82 11.55 7.98 14.55
C ILE A 82 10.58 7.22 13.65
N ARG A 83 11.12 6.34 12.80
CA ARG A 83 10.31 5.52 11.88
C ARG A 83 9.43 4.51 12.63
N ARG A 84 9.94 3.89 13.71
CA ARG A 84 9.14 3.03 14.59
C ARG A 84 7.99 3.82 15.23
N ASP A 85 8.28 5.00 15.78
CA ASP A 85 7.30 5.83 16.45
C ASP A 85 6.21 6.27 15.44
N PHE A 86 6.60 6.66 14.22
CA PHE A 86 5.67 6.92 13.12
C PHE A 86 4.77 5.72 12.79
N TYR A 87 5.33 4.51 12.65
CA TYR A 87 4.53 3.31 12.36
C TYR A 87 3.62 2.93 13.52
N GLN A 88 4.04 3.15 14.76
CA GLN A 88 3.24 2.86 15.94
C GLN A 88 2.06 3.83 16.05
N ASP A 89 2.28 5.12 15.77
CA ASP A 89 1.23 6.12 15.71
C ASP A 89 0.24 5.80 14.57
N ALA A 90 0.76 5.47 13.37
CA ALA A 90 -0.08 5.06 12.24
C ALA A 90 -0.92 3.81 12.58
N LEU A 91 -0.32 2.79 13.19
CA LEU A 91 -1.02 1.58 13.61
C LEU A 91 -2.14 1.90 14.61
N SER A 92 -1.87 2.76 15.59
CA SER A 92 -2.90 3.18 16.55
C SER A 92 -4.07 3.92 15.88
N GLY A 93 -3.79 4.71 14.85
CA GLY A 93 -4.82 5.35 14.03
C GLY A 93 -5.67 4.33 13.27
N TYR A 94 -5.03 3.32 12.66
CA TYR A 94 -5.76 2.23 12.00
C TYR A 94 -6.60 1.40 12.96
N GLU A 95 -6.09 1.09 14.15
CA GLU A 95 -6.85 0.37 15.18
C GLU A 95 -8.08 1.16 15.65
N ALA A 96 -7.95 2.48 15.83
CA ALA A 96 -9.07 3.35 16.17
C ALA A 96 -10.11 3.37 15.04
N ALA A 97 -9.69 3.58 13.80
CA ALA A 97 -10.58 3.55 12.63
C ALA A 97 -11.29 2.20 12.48
N ALA A 98 -10.56 1.08 12.64
CA ALA A 98 -11.13 -0.26 12.58
C ALA A 98 -12.20 -0.48 13.65
N LYS A 99 -11.99 0.07 14.86
CA LYS A 99 -12.99 0.02 15.92
C LYS A 99 -14.25 0.81 15.58
N GLU A 100 -14.11 2.03 15.04
CA GLU A 100 -15.27 2.84 14.60
C GLU A 100 -16.08 2.10 13.51
N VAL A 101 -15.40 1.43 12.58
CA VAL A 101 -16.03 0.57 11.56
C VAL A 101 -16.73 -0.63 12.20
N GLU A 102 -16.08 -1.35 13.12
CA GLU A 102 -16.68 -2.50 13.82
C GLU A 102 -17.93 -2.10 14.61
N GLU A 103 -17.89 -0.96 15.29
CA GLU A 103 -19.01 -0.44 16.09
C GLU A 103 -20.14 0.17 15.24
N ARG A 104 -19.95 0.29 13.92
CA ARG A 104 -20.88 0.98 13.00
C ARG A 104 -21.23 2.38 13.47
N SER A 105 -20.22 3.12 13.96
CA SER A 105 -20.40 4.52 14.33
C SER A 105 -20.61 5.39 13.08
N GLU A 106 -21.07 6.62 13.27
CA GLU A 106 -21.17 7.60 12.16
C GLU A 106 -19.81 7.81 11.46
N GLU A 107 -18.72 7.79 12.23
CA GLU A 107 -17.36 7.88 11.70
C GLU A 107 -16.97 6.63 10.91
N GLY A 108 -17.26 5.43 11.43
CA GLY A 108 -17.03 4.17 10.72
C GLY A 108 -17.79 4.10 9.39
N MET A 109 -19.05 4.55 9.39
CA MET A 109 -19.87 4.67 8.19
C MET A 109 -19.28 5.64 7.17
N ARG A 110 -18.75 6.79 7.62
CA ARG A 110 -18.06 7.76 6.77
C ARG A 110 -16.80 7.17 6.14
N ILE A 111 -15.95 6.52 6.95
CA ILE A 111 -14.72 5.86 6.48
C ILE A 111 -15.04 4.85 5.37
N MET A 112 -16.05 4.01 5.57
CA MET A 112 -16.46 3.03 4.57
C MET A 112 -17.01 3.69 3.29
N SER A 113 -17.76 4.79 3.41
CA SER A 113 -18.23 5.55 2.24
C SER A 113 -17.08 6.15 1.44
N GLU A 114 -16.08 6.73 2.11
CA GLU A 114 -14.87 7.25 1.46
C GLU A 114 -14.06 6.12 0.77
N LEU A 115 -13.97 4.95 1.40
CA LEU A 115 -13.35 3.77 0.79
C LEU A 115 -14.09 3.34 -0.47
N ALA A 116 -15.42 3.36 -0.49
CA ALA A 116 -16.23 3.02 -1.66
C ALA A 116 -15.88 3.90 -2.87
N VAL A 117 -15.74 5.22 -2.66
CA VAL A 117 -15.32 6.16 -3.71
C VAL A 117 -13.91 5.82 -4.22
N GLN A 118 -12.98 5.50 -3.32
CA GLN A 118 -11.62 5.12 -3.71
C GLN A 118 -11.60 3.81 -4.51
N GLN A 119 -12.43 2.84 -4.14
CA GLN A 119 -12.56 1.56 -4.86
C GLN A 119 -13.10 1.76 -6.26
N GLU A 120 -14.15 2.58 -6.41
CA GLU A 120 -14.70 2.92 -7.72
C GLU A 120 -13.63 3.58 -8.59
N VAL A 121 -12.96 4.63 -8.10
CA VAL A 121 -11.90 5.32 -8.85
C VAL A 121 -10.74 4.39 -9.23
N ALA A 122 -10.29 3.53 -8.31
CA ALA A 122 -9.23 2.57 -8.58
C ALA A 122 -9.65 1.56 -9.66
N ARG A 123 -10.87 1.01 -9.58
CA ARG A 123 -11.41 0.11 -10.60
C ARG A 123 -11.59 0.81 -11.94
N LEU A 124 -12.11 2.03 -11.97
CA LEU A 124 -12.18 2.83 -13.19
C LEU A 124 -10.78 3.01 -13.80
N GLN A 125 -9.73 3.22 -13.01
CA GLN A 125 -8.36 3.34 -13.52
C GLN A 125 -7.78 2.02 -14.03
N GLU A 126 -8.11 0.90 -13.40
CA GLU A 126 -7.70 -0.45 -13.83
C GLU A 126 -8.47 -0.92 -15.07
N CYS A 127 -9.75 -0.57 -15.16
CA CYS A 127 -10.68 -0.95 -16.21
C CYS A 127 -10.73 0.05 -17.38
N ALA A 128 -10.26 1.29 -17.17
CA ALA A 128 -10.20 2.32 -18.19
C ALA A 128 -9.44 1.75 -19.39
N PHE A 129 -10.19 1.53 -20.48
CA PHE A 129 -9.73 1.04 -21.78
C PHE A 129 -9.54 -0.47 -21.95
N SER A 130 -10.33 -1.33 -21.28
CA SER A 130 -10.30 -2.78 -21.62
C SER A 130 -11.24 -3.21 -22.75
N MET A 131 -12.30 -2.45 -23.06
CA MET A 131 -13.20 -2.73 -24.17
C MET A 131 -13.05 -1.70 -25.30
N ASP A 132 -12.40 -2.11 -26.39
CA ASP A 132 -12.36 -1.36 -27.63
C ASP A 132 -13.77 -1.24 -28.24
N TYR A 133 -14.02 -0.14 -28.95
CA TYR A 133 -15.29 0.08 -29.66
C TYR A 133 -15.07 0.79 -30.99
N GLU A 134 -15.97 0.53 -31.93
CA GLU A 134 -16.09 1.28 -33.18
C GLU A 134 -17.28 2.23 -33.09
N GLU A 135 -17.04 3.52 -33.35
CA GLU A 135 -18.10 4.52 -33.43
C GLU A 135 -18.41 4.88 -34.89
N LYS A 136 -19.71 4.89 -35.22
CA LYS A 136 -20.20 5.37 -36.50
C LYS A 136 -21.63 5.89 -36.40
N ASP A 137 -21.86 7.12 -36.86
CA ASP A 137 -23.20 7.72 -36.99
C ASP A 137 -24.02 7.67 -35.68
N GLY A 138 -23.39 7.96 -34.52
CA GLY A 138 -24.04 7.92 -33.20
C GLY A 138 -24.25 6.52 -32.63
N LYS A 139 -23.70 5.49 -33.28
CA LYS A 139 -23.71 4.11 -32.80
C LYS A 139 -22.31 3.69 -32.37
N LEU A 140 -22.17 3.29 -31.11
CA LEU A 140 -20.98 2.60 -30.60
C LEU A 140 -21.22 1.09 -30.66
N THR A 141 -20.28 0.36 -31.25
CA THR A 141 -20.28 -1.11 -31.26
C THR A 141 -19.05 -1.59 -30.51
N LEU A 142 -19.26 -2.23 -29.37
CA LEU A 142 -18.18 -2.75 -28.53
C LEU A 142 -17.55 -3.98 -29.20
N GLU A 143 -16.33 -4.36 -28.79
CA GLU A 143 -15.60 -5.52 -29.34
C GLU A 143 -16.43 -6.81 -29.34
N ASN A 144 -17.23 -7.03 -28.29
CA ASN A 144 -18.11 -8.20 -28.18
C ASN A 144 -19.39 -8.12 -29.02
N GLY A 145 -19.63 -7.00 -29.72
CA GLY A 145 -20.78 -6.77 -30.57
C GLY A 145 -21.97 -6.08 -29.89
N LEU A 146 -21.89 -5.77 -28.59
CA LEU A 146 -22.93 -5.01 -27.90
C LEU A 146 -23.04 -3.59 -28.48
N ILE A 147 -24.25 -3.08 -28.61
CA ILE A 147 -24.53 -1.80 -29.26
C ILE A 147 -25.02 -0.78 -28.23
N ILE A 148 -24.44 0.43 -28.30
CA ILE A 148 -24.93 1.62 -27.62
C ILE A 148 -25.37 2.62 -28.71
N LEU A 149 -26.60 3.13 -28.63
CA LEU A 149 -27.17 4.11 -29.54
C LEU A 149 -27.32 5.46 -28.84
N ASN A 150 -26.59 6.46 -29.32
CA ASN A 150 -26.75 7.85 -28.94
C ASN A 150 -27.86 8.50 -29.77
N GLU A 151 -29.00 8.78 -29.14
CA GLU A 151 -30.18 9.39 -29.76
C GLU A 151 -30.29 10.89 -29.45
N GLY A 152 -29.15 11.58 -29.36
CA GLY A 152 -29.09 13.04 -29.27
C GLY A 152 -28.66 13.59 -27.91
N VAL A 153 -27.89 12.81 -27.15
CA VAL A 153 -27.20 13.26 -25.93
C VAL A 153 -25.74 13.63 -26.23
N ASP A 154 -25.11 14.37 -25.32
CA ASP A 154 -23.69 14.76 -25.42
C ASP A 154 -22.80 13.53 -25.67
N GLU A 155 -21.81 13.67 -26.56
CA GLU A 155 -20.93 12.59 -27.04
C GLU A 155 -20.12 11.91 -25.92
N ARG A 156 -19.95 12.58 -24.77
CA ARG A 156 -19.29 12.01 -23.60
C ARG A 156 -20.09 10.88 -22.94
N TYR A 157 -21.42 10.88 -23.05
CA TYR A 157 -22.26 9.90 -22.35
C TYR A 157 -22.16 8.47 -22.90
N PRO A 158 -22.15 8.23 -24.23
CA PRO A 158 -21.85 6.90 -24.78
C PRO A 158 -20.48 6.37 -24.38
N GLU A 159 -19.45 7.21 -24.34
CA GLU A 159 -18.12 6.83 -23.86
C GLU A 159 -18.15 6.45 -22.37
N LEU A 160 -18.86 7.23 -21.56
CA LEU A 160 -19.07 6.95 -20.15
C LEU A 160 -19.85 5.64 -19.93
N CYS A 161 -20.85 5.37 -20.76
CA CYS A 161 -21.59 4.11 -20.76
C CYS A 161 -20.64 2.93 -21.04
N ALA A 162 -19.83 3.03 -22.10
CA ALA A 162 -18.83 2.00 -22.41
C ALA A 162 -17.82 1.81 -21.26
N LEU A 163 -17.42 2.89 -20.58
CA LEU A 163 -16.55 2.84 -19.41
C LEU A 163 -17.19 2.06 -18.25
N TYR A 164 -18.44 2.38 -17.89
CA TYR A 164 -19.14 1.72 -16.77
C TYR A 164 -19.49 0.26 -17.06
N LEU A 165 -19.67 -0.15 -18.32
CA LEU A 165 -19.85 -1.56 -18.67
C LEU A 165 -18.67 -2.44 -18.23
N ASN A 166 -17.46 -1.90 -18.05
CA ASN A 166 -16.32 -2.68 -17.55
C ASN A 166 -16.52 -3.24 -16.12
N TYR A 167 -17.50 -2.73 -15.36
CA TYR A 167 -17.88 -3.30 -14.06
C TYR A 167 -18.69 -4.59 -14.16
N VAL A 168 -19.33 -4.81 -15.31
CA VAL A 168 -20.20 -5.97 -15.54
C VAL A 168 -19.36 -7.16 -16.00
N PRO A 169 -19.54 -8.37 -15.44
CA PRO A 169 -18.84 -9.57 -15.89
C PRO A 169 -18.96 -9.79 -17.40
N LYS A 170 -17.81 -10.03 -18.06
CA LYS A 170 -17.73 -10.14 -19.53
C LYS A 170 -18.74 -11.14 -20.12
N LYS A 171 -18.96 -12.27 -19.47
CA LYS A 171 -19.91 -13.30 -19.92
C LYS A 171 -21.36 -12.80 -19.98
N ILE A 172 -21.73 -11.89 -19.09
CA ILE A 172 -23.06 -11.25 -19.10
C ILE A 172 -23.15 -10.33 -20.31
N LEU A 173 -22.13 -9.50 -20.54
CA LEU A 173 -22.07 -8.60 -21.69
C LEU A 173 -22.05 -9.36 -23.02
N ASP A 174 -21.29 -10.45 -23.10
CA ASP A 174 -21.22 -11.32 -24.27
C ASP A 174 -22.60 -11.94 -24.56
N ARG A 175 -23.27 -12.47 -23.53
CA ARG A 175 -24.64 -12.99 -23.66
C ARG A 175 -25.62 -11.90 -24.09
N MET A 176 -25.50 -10.69 -23.55
CA MET A 176 -26.30 -9.54 -23.98
C MET A 176 -26.10 -9.26 -25.48
N ALA A 177 -24.85 -9.22 -25.95
CA ALA A 177 -24.55 -9.04 -27.36
C ALA A 177 -25.09 -10.17 -28.24
N GLU A 178 -24.92 -11.43 -27.81
CA GLU A 178 -25.40 -12.63 -28.51
C GLU A 178 -26.93 -12.68 -28.63
N GLU A 179 -27.65 -12.27 -27.58
CA GLU A 179 -29.11 -12.18 -27.56
C GLU A 179 -29.65 -10.92 -28.26
N GLY A 180 -28.76 -10.03 -28.74
CA GLY A 180 -29.11 -8.85 -29.51
C GLY A 180 -29.62 -7.67 -28.67
N TRP A 181 -29.15 -7.56 -27.41
CA TRP A 181 -29.49 -6.41 -26.58
C TRP A 181 -28.89 -5.10 -27.12
N ILE A 182 -29.64 -4.02 -26.98
CA ILE A 182 -29.22 -2.67 -27.38
C ILE A 182 -29.48 -1.69 -26.24
N ILE A 183 -28.49 -0.83 -25.95
CA ILE A 183 -28.62 0.26 -24.98
C ILE A 183 -28.90 1.55 -25.75
N HIS A 184 -30.02 2.22 -25.44
CA HIS A 184 -30.42 3.49 -26.03
C HIS A 184 -30.25 4.62 -25.03
N MET A 185 -29.75 5.75 -25.51
CA MET A 185 -29.48 6.93 -24.69
C MET A 185 -30.13 8.15 -25.32
N TYR A 186 -31.02 8.82 -24.58
CA TYR A 186 -31.72 10.00 -25.07
C TYR A 186 -31.90 11.04 -23.97
N SER A 187 -32.12 12.30 -24.37
CA SER A 187 -32.39 13.40 -23.45
C SER A 187 -33.80 13.31 -22.86
N GLY A 188 -33.97 13.62 -21.58
CA GLY A 188 -35.29 13.74 -20.94
C GLY A 188 -35.59 12.58 -20.00
N VAL A 189 -36.74 11.92 -20.17
CA VAL A 189 -37.22 10.85 -19.28
C VAL A 189 -37.70 9.66 -20.09
N THR A 190 -37.49 8.44 -19.60
CA THR A 190 -37.87 7.21 -20.32
C THR A 190 -39.37 6.91 -20.26
N GLY A 191 -40.04 7.47 -19.25
CA GLY A 191 -41.47 7.37 -19.09
C GLY A 191 -41.94 8.09 -17.84
N THR A 192 -43.25 8.12 -17.67
CA THR A 192 -43.91 8.67 -16.48
C THR A 192 -44.87 7.62 -15.91
N GLY A 193 -44.82 7.40 -14.59
CA GLY A 193 -45.71 6.49 -13.89
C GLY A 193 -46.29 7.12 -12.63
N SER A 194 -46.99 6.30 -11.82
CA SER A 194 -47.42 6.73 -10.50
C SER A 194 -47.08 5.68 -9.44
N TYR A 195 -46.41 6.11 -8.39
CA TYR A 195 -46.10 5.30 -7.21
C TYR A 195 -46.65 5.99 -5.97
N GLN A 196 -47.40 5.24 -5.15
CA GLN A 196 -48.10 5.76 -3.96
C GLN A 196 -49.00 7.01 -4.20
N GLY A 197 -49.41 7.26 -5.45
CA GLY A 197 -50.26 8.38 -5.81
C GLY A 197 -49.51 9.66 -6.20
N GLU A 198 -48.19 9.60 -6.29
CA GLU A 198 -47.34 10.68 -6.84
C GLU A 198 -46.92 10.30 -8.26
N ASP A 199 -46.81 11.30 -9.13
CA ASP A 199 -46.30 11.11 -10.50
C ASP A 199 -44.77 11.01 -10.43
N GLU A 200 -44.21 10.00 -11.08
CA GLU A 200 -42.77 9.75 -11.12
C GLU A 200 -42.28 9.67 -12.55
N GLU A 201 -41.07 10.16 -12.78
CA GLU A 201 -40.36 10.06 -14.05
C GLU A 201 -39.28 8.98 -13.95
N TYR A 202 -39.15 8.15 -14.97
CA TYR A 202 -38.20 7.04 -14.98
C TYR A 202 -36.91 7.43 -15.70
N ALA A 203 -35.77 7.31 -15.02
CA ALA A 203 -34.45 7.53 -15.61
C ALA A 203 -33.97 6.34 -16.46
N GLY A 204 -34.53 5.15 -16.27
CA GLY A 204 -34.17 3.94 -17.02
C GLY A 204 -35.35 2.99 -17.17
N THR A 205 -35.32 2.15 -18.21
CA THR A 205 -36.27 1.05 -18.37
C THR A 205 -35.69 -0.10 -19.18
N THR A 206 -35.84 -1.32 -18.67
CA THR A 206 -35.49 -2.57 -19.37
C THR A 206 -36.70 -3.20 -20.08
N TYR A 207 -36.62 -3.37 -21.39
CA TYR A 207 -37.64 -3.99 -22.24
C TYR A 207 -37.18 -5.36 -22.75
N TYR A 208 -37.64 -6.43 -22.08
CA TYR A 208 -37.23 -7.80 -22.40
C TYR A 208 -37.62 -8.25 -23.81
N ASP A 209 -38.85 -7.99 -24.27
CA ASP A 209 -39.32 -8.46 -25.58
C ASP A 209 -38.57 -7.80 -26.74
N GLU A 210 -38.14 -6.55 -26.55
CA GLU A 210 -37.38 -5.76 -27.54
C GLU A 210 -35.87 -5.94 -27.40
N ARG A 211 -35.40 -6.59 -26.32
CA ARG A 211 -33.98 -6.67 -25.95
C ARG A 211 -33.35 -5.27 -25.91
N LYS A 212 -33.99 -4.37 -25.17
CA LYS A 212 -33.66 -2.95 -25.16
C LYS A 212 -33.54 -2.44 -23.74
N ILE A 213 -32.51 -1.63 -23.47
CA ILE A 213 -32.40 -0.82 -22.26
C ILE A 213 -32.44 0.64 -22.69
N ASP A 214 -33.38 1.40 -22.16
CA ASP A 214 -33.45 2.84 -22.37
C ASP A 214 -32.85 3.56 -21.15
N ILE A 215 -32.02 4.56 -21.40
CA ILE A 215 -31.42 5.41 -20.38
C ILE A 215 -31.68 6.86 -20.75
N ALA A 216 -32.41 7.53 -19.88
CA ALA A 216 -32.67 8.95 -19.96
C ALA A 216 -31.50 9.73 -19.35
N ILE A 217 -31.02 10.73 -20.10
CA ILE A 217 -29.95 11.62 -19.68
C ILE A 217 -30.55 13.00 -19.41
N GLU A 218 -30.47 13.41 -18.15
CA GLU A 218 -30.67 14.79 -17.73
C GLU A 218 -29.30 15.46 -17.62
N GLU A 219 -29.03 16.44 -18.49
CA GLU A 219 -27.73 17.12 -18.59
C GLU A 219 -27.31 17.81 -17.28
N ASP A 220 -28.27 18.12 -16.39
CA ASP A 220 -28.04 18.76 -15.10
C ASP A 220 -27.60 17.77 -13.99
N LEU A 221 -27.60 16.45 -14.24
CA LEU A 221 -27.26 15.40 -13.28
C LEU A 221 -25.86 14.77 -13.51
N ASP A 222 -25.02 15.40 -14.33
CA ASP A 222 -23.66 14.93 -14.68
C ASP A 222 -23.62 13.42 -15.02
N GLU A 223 -22.77 12.63 -14.36
CA GLU A 223 -22.53 11.20 -14.61
C GLU A 223 -23.52 10.24 -13.92
N LEU A 224 -24.37 10.76 -13.01
CA LEU A 224 -25.26 9.94 -12.18
C LEU A 224 -26.20 9.03 -12.99
N PRO A 225 -26.79 9.48 -14.12
CA PRO A 225 -27.66 8.62 -14.92
C PRO A 225 -26.92 7.40 -15.49
N ILE A 226 -25.64 7.54 -15.86
CA ILE A 226 -24.87 6.40 -16.40
C ILE A 226 -24.36 5.51 -15.28
N ARG A 227 -23.75 6.09 -14.25
CA ARG A 227 -23.18 5.35 -13.13
C ARG A 227 -24.21 4.47 -12.42
N SER A 228 -25.39 5.03 -12.17
CA SER A 228 -26.45 4.36 -11.41
C SER A 228 -27.41 3.58 -12.33
N THR A 229 -28.06 4.27 -13.25
CA THR A 229 -29.19 3.69 -13.98
C THR A 229 -28.76 2.59 -14.95
N LEU A 230 -27.64 2.74 -15.67
CA LEU A 230 -27.16 1.68 -16.57
C LEU A 230 -26.97 0.34 -15.84
N LEU A 231 -26.26 0.36 -14.72
CA LEU A 231 -25.91 -0.84 -13.99
C LEU A 231 -27.12 -1.43 -13.27
N HIS A 232 -28.03 -0.59 -12.79
CA HIS A 232 -29.33 -1.00 -12.28
C HIS A 232 -30.13 -1.77 -13.34
N GLU A 233 -30.30 -1.19 -14.54
CA GLU A 233 -31.07 -1.83 -15.62
C GLU A 233 -30.41 -3.14 -16.09
N ILE A 234 -29.09 -3.19 -16.16
CA ILE A 234 -28.37 -4.45 -16.41
C ILE A 234 -28.62 -5.45 -15.28
N GLY A 235 -28.77 -5.00 -14.05
CA GLY A 235 -29.17 -5.83 -12.92
C GLY A 235 -30.49 -6.56 -13.15
N HIS A 236 -31.48 -5.92 -13.77
CA HIS A 236 -32.73 -6.57 -14.20
C HIS A 236 -32.51 -7.61 -15.31
N VAL A 237 -31.62 -7.32 -16.27
CA VAL A 237 -31.23 -8.30 -17.29
C VAL A 237 -30.60 -9.54 -16.63
N VAL A 238 -29.70 -9.36 -15.66
CA VAL A 238 -29.07 -10.45 -14.93
C VAL A 238 -30.10 -11.25 -14.12
N ASP A 239 -31.03 -10.58 -13.44
CA ASP A 239 -32.12 -11.25 -12.73
C ASP A 239 -32.91 -12.17 -13.69
N SER A 240 -33.21 -11.70 -14.89
CA SER A 240 -33.90 -12.50 -15.92
C SER A 240 -33.07 -13.69 -16.41
N TYR A 241 -31.74 -13.54 -16.52
CA TYR A 241 -30.85 -14.62 -16.90
C TYR A 241 -30.73 -15.71 -15.84
N GLU A 242 -31.06 -15.38 -14.60
CA GLU A 242 -31.04 -16.26 -13.43
C GLU A 242 -32.45 -16.71 -13.05
N ASP A 243 -33.36 -16.76 -14.02
CA ASP A 243 -34.75 -17.20 -13.89
C ASP A 243 -35.55 -16.39 -12.85
N TYR A 244 -35.30 -15.08 -12.79
CA TYR A 244 -35.88 -14.13 -11.82
C TYR A 244 -35.60 -14.53 -10.37
N ALA A 245 -34.31 -14.70 -10.10
CA ALA A 245 -33.79 -15.07 -8.79
C ALA A 245 -34.23 -14.10 -7.67
N SER A 246 -34.60 -12.86 -8.00
CA SER A 246 -35.16 -11.87 -7.07
C SER A 246 -36.47 -12.31 -6.41
N TYR A 247 -37.25 -13.21 -7.03
CA TYR A 247 -38.47 -13.78 -6.43
C TYR A 247 -38.21 -15.03 -5.60
N GLU A 248 -37.02 -15.60 -5.70
CA GLU A 248 -36.70 -16.87 -5.06
C GLU A 248 -36.43 -16.70 -3.57
N LYS A 249 -36.72 -17.78 -2.82
CA LYS A 249 -36.59 -17.76 -1.35
C LYS A 249 -35.19 -17.35 -0.85
N PRO A 250 -34.07 -17.80 -1.46
CA PRO A 250 -32.74 -17.39 -1.02
C PRO A 250 -32.55 -15.87 -1.06
N PHE A 251 -32.94 -15.20 -2.15
CA PHE A 251 -32.77 -13.76 -2.29
C PHE A 251 -33.79 -12.96 -1.48
N THR A 252 -35.08 -13.34 -1.55
CA THR A 252 -36.14 -12.65 -0.78
C THR A 252 -35.88 -12.69 0.73
N SER A 253 -35.16 -13.70 1.24
CA SER A 253 -34.73 -13.76 2.63
C SER A 253 -33.68 -12.69 2.96
N CYS A 254 -32.71 -12.46 2.06
CA CYS A 254 -31.73 -11.37 2.18
C CYS A 254 -32.46 -10.01 2.15
N TYR A 255 -33.31 -9.79 1.14
CA TYR A 255 -34.13 -8.58 1.01
C TYR A 255 -34.89 -8.22 2.29
N GLN A 256 -35.63 -9.17 2.89
CA GLN A 256 -36.42 -8.86 4.08
C GLN A 256 -35.58 -8.50 5.31
N LYS A 257 -34.35 -8.98 5.39
CA LYS A 257 -33.44 -8.69 6.51
C LYS A 257 -32.68 -7.38 6.31
N GLU A 258 -32.24 -7.11 5.09
CA GLU A 258 -31.21 -6.10 4.83
C GLU A 258 -31.73 -4.86 4.08
N LYS A 259 -32.96 -4.86 3.55
CA LYS A 259 -33.51 -3.69 2.84
C LYS A 259 -33.49 -2.39 3.65
N SER A 260 -33.71 -2.46 4.96
CA SER A 260 -33.65 -1.27 5.82
C SER A 260 -32.23 -0.79 6.08
N LEU A 261 -31.24 -1.70 6.05
CA LEU A 261 -29.83 -1.34 6.18
C LEU A 261 -29.32 -0.69 4.90
N PHE A 262 -29.86 -1.12 3.75
CA PHE A 262 -29.56 -0.53 2.46
C PHE A 262 -30.07 0.92 2.33
N LEU A 263 -31.18 1.27 3.01
CA LEU A 263 -31.68 2.65 3.05
C LEU A 263 -30.68 3.63 3.68
N ASP A 264 -29.80 3.17 4.57
CA ASP A 264 -28.80 3.99 5.24
C ASP A 264 -27.50 4.13 4.43
N ILE A 265 -27.47 3.63 3.19
CA ILE A 265 -26.34 3.77 2.28
C ILE A 265 -26.29 5.21 1.75
N LYS A 266 -25.45 6.04 2.39
CA LYS A 266 -25.15 7.41 1.97
C LYS A 266 -24.32 7.54 0.69
N TRP A 267 -23.84 6.42 0.16
CA TRP A 267 -23.07 6.39 -1.08
C TRP A 267 -23.96 6.54 -2.32
N ASN A 268 -25.27 6.26 -2.21
CA ASN A 268 -26.24 6.38 -3.29
C ASN A 268 -27.55 7.05 -2.80
N GLU A 269 -27.42 8.29 -2.29
CA GLU A 269 -28.54 9.06 -1.70
C GLU A 269 -29.76 9.25 -2.63
N TYR A 270 -29.60 9.01 -3.94
CA TYR A 270 -30.66 9.19 -4.94
C TYR A 270 -31.56 7.96 -5.16
N HIS A 271 -31.13 6.74 -4.81
CA HIS A 271 -31.85 5.51 -5.19
C HIS A 271 -32.21 4.57 -4.03
N ALA A 272 -31.73 4.86 -2.82
CA ALA A 272 -31.92 3.97 -1.67
C ALA A 272 -33.42 3.68 -1.40
N GLU A 273 -34.29 4.71 -1.47
CA GLU A 273 -35.74 4.55 -1.28
C GLU A 273 -36.41 3.71 -2.38
N TYR A 274 -35.90 3.75 -3.61
CA TYR A 274 -36.39 2.95 -4.74
C TYR A 274 -36.03 1.46 -4.56
N ALA A 275 -34.80 1.18 -4.12
CA ALA A 275 -34.32 -0.17 -3.83
C ALA A 275 -35.17 -0.92 -2.79
N ALA A 276 -35.79 -0.21 -1.85
CA ALA A 276 -36.61 -0.82 -0.80
C ALA A 276 -38.06 -1.11 -1.21
N ARG A 277 -38.47 -0.77 -2.43
CA ARG A 277 -39.87 -0.92 -2.91
C ARG A 277 -40.28 -2.38 -3.01
N ASN A 278 -39.46 -3.19 -3.68
CA ASN A 278 -39.71 -4.61 -3.88
C ASN A 278 -38.39 -5.38 -4.04
N ALA A 279 -38.46 -6.71 -4.03
CA ALA A 279 -37.27 -7.55 -4.12
C ALA A 279 -36.54 -7.44 -5.47
N THR A 280 -37.24 -7.13 -6.56
CA THR A 280 -36.65 -6.97 -7.90
C THR A 280 -35.83 -5.69 -8.00
N GLU A 281 -36.33 -4.56 -7.49
CA GLU A 281 -35.53 -3.32 -7.40
C GLU A 281 -34.35 -3.48 -6.44
N TYR A 282 -34.60 -4.14 -5.31
CA TYR A 282 -33.53 -4.45 -4.36
C TYR A 282 -32.42 -5.27 -5.02
N TYR A 283 -32.77 -6.25 -5.86
CA TYR A 283 -31.82 -7.06 -6.61
C TYR A 283 -30.97 -6.21 -7.55
N ALA A 284 -31.60 -5.41 -8.40
CA ALA A 284 -30.89 -4.56 -9.36
C ALA A 284 -29.95 -3.57 -8.67
N GLU A 285 -30.46 -2.86 -7.66
CA GLU A 285 -29.68 -1.88 -6.89
C GLU A 285 -28.51 -2.52 -6.15
N THR A 286 -28.75 -3.62 -5.43
CA THR A 286 -27.68 -4.27 -4.66
C THR A 286 -26.63 -4.93 -5.54
N LEU A 287 -27.01 -5.43 -6.73
CA LEU A 287 -26.06 -5.99 -7.70
C LEU A 287 -25.15 -4.90 -8.28
N MET A 288 -25.71 -3.72 -8.59
CA MET A 288 -24.90 -2.56 -8.97
C MET A 288 -23.89 -2.20 -7.87
N VAL A 289 -24.31 -2.11 -6.60
CA VAL A 289 -23.38 -1.80 -5.49
C VAL A 289 -22.33 -2.90 -5.33
N TYR A 290 -22.68 -4.17 -5.54
CA TYR A 290 -21.72 -5.28 -5.54
C TYR A 290 -20.62 -5.10 -6.59
N TRP A 291 -20.96 -4.61 -7.78
CA TRP A 291 -19.96 -4.31 -8.81
C TRP A 291 -19.16 -3.03 -8.53
N LEU A 292 -19.79 -1.95 -8.06
CA LEU A 292 -19.12 -0.66 -7.88
C LEU A 292 -18.28 -0.58 -6.60
N ALA A 293 -18.80 -1.09 -5.49
CA ALA A 293 -18.24 -0.91 -4.14
C ALA A 293 -18.38 -2.16 -3.26
N PRO A 294 -17.72 -3.28 -3.61
CA PRO A 294 -17.94 -4.58 -2.99
C PRO A 294 -17.66 -4.62 -1.48
N ASP A 295 -16.62 -3.94 -0.99
CA ASP A 295 -16.30 -3.97 0.45
C ASP A 295 -17.27 -3.13 1.29
N TYR A 296 -17.71 -1.99 0.74
CA TYR A 296 -18.77 -1.20 1.34
C TYR A 296 -20.09 -2.00 1.40
N PHE A 297 -20.41 -2.70 0.31
CA PHE A 297 -21.60 -3.53 0.25
C PHE A 297 -21.55 -4.69 1.25
N ARG A 298 -20.41 -5.40 1.33
CA ARG A 298 -20.18 -6.47 2.30
C ARG A 298 -20.35 -5.98 3.73
N TYR A 299 -19.92 -4.77 4.01
CA TYR A 299 -20.07 -4.15 5.32
C TYR A 299 -21.54 -3.85 5.64
N GLN A 300 -22.31 -3.31 4.70
CA GLN A 300 -23.70 -2.92 4.94
C GLN A 300 -24.71 -4.07 4.87
N CYS A 301 -24.62 -4.92 3.86
CA CYS A 301 -25.57 -5.98 3.53
C CYS A 301 -24.82 -7.29 3.26
N SER A 302 -24.24 -7.88 4.32
CA SER A 302 -23.33 -9.02 4.19
C SER A 302 -24.02 -10.28 3.66
N GLU A 303 -25.29 -10.54 4.01
CA GLU A 303 -26.00 -11.72 3.49
C GLU A 303 -26.29 -11.57 2.00
N THR A 304 -26.68 -10.39 1.54
CA THR A 304 -26.90 -10.11 0.11
C THR A 304 -25.57 -10.12 -0.66
N PHE A 305 -24.49 -9.59 -0.07
CA PHE A 305 -23.13 -9.72 -0.62
C PHE A 305 -22.75 -11.19 -0.84
N GLU A 306 -22.88 -12.03 0.19
CA GLU A 306 -22.56 -13.45 0.08
C GLU A 306 -23.44 -14.19 -0.93
N TYR A 307 -24.67 -13.73 -1.13
CA TYR A 307 -25.55 -14.27 -2.14
C TYR A 307 -24.99 -14.01 -3.55
N PHE A 308 -24.61 -12.77 -3.87
CA PHE A 308 -23.99 -12.46 -5.17
C PHE A 308 -22.63 -13.10 -5.34
N GLU A 309 -21.81 -13.19 -4.29
CA GLU A 309 -20.52 -13.88 -4.35
C GLU A 309 -20.66 -15.37 -4.73
N LYS A 310 -21.76 -16.02 -4.33
CA LYS A 310 -22.05 -17.41 -4.75
C LYS A 310 -22.52 -17.45 -6.20
N MET A 311 -23.29 -16.46 -6.63
CA MET A 311 -23.79 -16.37 -8.01
C MET A 311 -22.71 -15.98 -9.00
N SER A 312 -21.73 -15.16 -8.62
CA SER A 312 -20.71 -14.59 -9.52
C SER A 312 -19.89 -15.66 -10.22
N SER A 313 -19.67 -16.81 -9.60
CA SER A 313 -19.07 -18.00 -10.22
C SER A 313 -19.78 -18.50 -11.49
N ARG A 314 -21.04 -18.12 -11.71
CA ARG A 314 -21.80 -18.43 -12.94
C ARG A 314 -21.52 -17.43 -14.06
N TRP A 315 -21.06 -16.23 -13.70
CA TRP A 315 -20.80 -15.09 -14.59
C TRP A 315 -19.32 -14.97 -14.98
N GLU A 316 -18.43 -15.70 -14.29
CA GLU A 316 -17.04 -15.99 -14.69
C GLU A 316 -16.96 -16.95 -15.90
#